data_AF-A0A9D9V6B6-F1
#
_entry.id   AF-A0A9D9V6B6-F1
#
_cell.length_a   1.000
_cell.length_b   1.000
_cell.length_c   1.000
_cell.angle_alpha   90.00
_cell.angle_beta   90.00
_cell.angle_gamma   90.00
#
_symmetry.space_group_name_H-M   'P 1'
#
loop_
_entity.id
_entity.type
_entity.pdbx_description
1 polymer ?
#
loop_
_entity_poly.entity_id
_entity_poly.type
_entity_poly.pdbx_seq_one_letter_code
_entity_poly.pdbx_strand_id
1 'polypeptide(L)'
;MNYGVLLDCQTSRVLAVSSNYPALVFVKNCTQDTLCSFSVDWPSYKKFFFSDFFLISEKPESLPNWVWDWNNRIFKETKPDLVSELLIKSARLSSEKLRVINSIMRMISVARFEVSTGVMLQESVYTAKRMQASEFKRLGYNEDLIADYPYVFQYADFLESTFQQAADEILLKAKFDDDLLAKTELLRLIYFDKVKKADSIKQLQPILDDFIRVSFTNALV
;
A
#
# COMPACT_ATOMS: atom_id res chain seq x y z
N MET A 1 12.19 -10.42 -5.91
CA MET A 1 11.45 -9.65 -4.89
C MET A 1 12.29 -9.66 -3.64
N ASN A 2 12.49 -8.52 -2.96
CA ASN A 2 13.21 -8.50 -1.68
C ASN A 2 12.20 -8.66 -0.55
N TYR A 3 12.57 -9.41 0.49
CA TYR A 3 11.70 -9.72 1.62
C TYR A 3 12.17 -8.99 2.87
N GLY A 4 11.20 -8.67 3.72
CA GLY A 4 11.41 -8.16 5.06
C GLY A 4 10.74 -9.08 6.06
N VAL A 5 11.24 -9.04 7.29
CA VAL A 5 10.74 -9.82 8.42
C VAL A 5 10.39 -8.90 9.58
N LEU A 6 9.26 -9.20 10.22
CA LEU A 6 8.91 -8.67 11.52
C LEU A 6 9.52 -9.60 12.57
N LEU A 7 10.25 -9.05 13.51
CA LEU A 7 10.95 -9.80 14.55
C LEU A 7 10.48 -9.34 15.93
N ASP A 8 10.47 -10.27 16.87
CA ASP A 8 10.37 -9.96 18.30
C ASP A 8 11.67 -9.26 18.77
N CYS A 9 11.56 -8.12 19.46
CA CYS A 9 12.71 -7.33 19.87
C CYS A 9 13.62 -8.05 20.87
N GLN A 10 13.04 -8.89 21.74
CA GLN A 10 13.79 -9.53 22.82
C GLN A 10 14.58 -10.75 22.33
N THR A 11 13.96 -11.53 21.44
CA THR A 11 14.49 -12.84 21.02
C THR A 11 14.97 -12.85 19.57
N SER A 12 14.71 -11.79 18.79
CA SER A 12 14.95 -11.73 17.34
C SER A 12 14.29 -12.89 16.56
N ARG A 13 13.25 -13.50 17.13
CA ARG A 13 12.45 -14.55 16.48
C ARG A 13 11.52 -13.95 15.44
N VAL A 14 11.29 -14.68 14.35
CA VAL A 14 10.44 -14.24 13.25
C VAL A 14 8.96 -14.33 13.63
N LEU A 15 8.24 -13.24 13.43
CA LEU A 15 6.80 -13.13 13.70
C LEU A 15 5.96 -13.05 12.41
N ALA A 16 6.50 -12.41 11.36
CA ALA A 16 5.84 -12.32 10.05
C ALA A 16 6.87 -12.04 8.95
N VAL A 17 6.52 -12.36 7.71
CA VAL A 17 7.35 -12.15 6.52
C VAL A 17 6.55 -11.48 5.42
N SER A 18 7.12 -10.48 4.74
CA SER A 18 6.47 -9.84 3.60
C SER A 18 7.44 -9.24 2.61
N SER A 19 7.05 -9.21 1.33
CA SER A 19 7.66 -8.34 0.33
C SER A 19 7.06 -6.93 0.31
N ASN A 20 5.94 -6.69 1.00
CA ASN A 20 5.34 -5.36 1.11
C ASN A 20 5.87 -4.63 2.36
N TYR A 21 6.92 -3.81 2.18
CA TYR A 21 7.57 -3.09 3.28
C TYR A 21 6.64 -2.11 4.00
N PRO A 22 5.81 -1.29 3.31
CA PRO A 22 4.82 -0.46 3.99
C PRO A 22 3.87 -1.25 4.91
N ALA A 23 3.37 -2.40 4.47
CA ALA A 23 2.50 -3.25 5.30
C ALA A 23 3.27 -3.80 6.52
N LEU A 24 4.52 -4.22 6.34
CA LEU A 24 5.37 -4.72 7.41
C LEU A 24 5.66 -3.63 8.47
N VAL A 25 6.00 -2.41 8.02
CA VAL A 25 6.20 -1.24 8.90
C VAL A 25 4.92 -0.90 9.66
N PHE A 26 3.77 -0.96 8.99
CA PHE A 26 2.48 -0.75 9.65
C PHE A 26 2.27 -1.76 10.78
N VAL A 27 2.46 -3.06 10.53
CA VAL A 27 2.29 -4.10 11.56
C VAL A 27 3.27 -3.89 12.71
N LYS A 28 4.54 -3.54 12.43
CA LYS A 28 5.53 -3.18 13.46
C LYS A 28 5.09 -2.03 14.34
N ASN A 29 4.39 -1.03 13.79
CA ASN A 29 3.85 0.09 14.56
C ASN A 29 2.57 -0.26 15.33
N CYS A 30 1.96 -1.42 15.05
CA CYS A 30 0.77 -1.93 15.74
C CYS A 30 1.09 -2.97 16.82
N THR A 31 2.28 -3.58 16.77
CA THR A 31 2.70 -4.64 17.68
C THR A 31 3.84 -4.12 18.55
N GLN A 32 3.63 -4.08 19.87
CA GLN A 32 4.66 -3.69 20.84
C GLN A 32 5.87 -4.63 20.77
N ASP A 33 7.04 -4.10 21.13
CA ASP A 33 8.29 -4.87 21.21
C ASP A 33 8.63 -5.64 19.93
N THR A 34 8.34 -5.06 18.77
CA THR A 34 8.73 -5.60 17.47
C THR A 34 9.60 -4.66 16.66
N LEU A 35 10.41 -5.26 15.79
CA LEU A 35 11.28 -4.55 14.86
C LEU A 35 11.15 -5.15 13.45
N CYS A 36 11.56 -4.37 12.45
CA CYS A 36 11.65 -4.85 11.07
C CYS A 36 13.11 -5.00 10.65
N SER A 37 13.40 -6.06 9.89
CA SER A 37 14.62 -6.18 9.11
C SER A 37 14.24 -6.32 7.64
N PHE A 38 14.90 -5.57 6.75
CA PHE A 38 14.59 -5.54 5.32
C PHE A 38 15.72 -6.17 4.51
N SER A 39 15.37 -6.70 3.33
CA SER A 39 16.32 -7.36 2.42
C SER A 39 17.11 -8.48 3.12
N VAL A 40 16.38 -9.31 3.87
CA VAL A 40 16.92 -10.46 4.61
C VAL A 40 17.10 -11.71 3.75
N ASP A 41 16.61 -11.67 2.52
CA ASP A 41 16.69 -12.74 1.52
C ASP A 41 17.98 -12.67 0.67
N TRP A 42 18.98 -11.89 1.09
CA TRP A 42 20.19 -11.60 0.33
C TRP A 42 21.45 -12.25 0.94
N PRO A 43 22.36 -12.85 0.17
CA PRO A 43 22.17 -13.71 -1.01
C PRO A 43 22.07 -15.21 -0.65
N SER A 44 22.42 -15.59 0.59
CA SER A 44 22.55 -16.98 1.05
C SER A 44 21.24 -17.77 1.10
N TYR A 45 20.10 -17.09 0.96
CA TYR A 45 18.75 -17.67 1.07
C TYR A 45 18.02 -17.82 -0.26
N LYS A 46 18.65 -17.41 -1.36
CA LYS A 46 18.17 -17.71 -2.71
C LYS A 46 18.80 -19.03 -3.13
N LYS A 47 18.10 -20.15 -2.88
CA LYS A 47 18.58 -21.49 -3.28
C LYS A 47 18.76 -21.60 -4.81
N PHE A 48 17.98 -20.86 -5.60
CA PHE A 48 18.05 -20.77 -7.06
C PHE A 48 17.54 -19.40 -7.56
N PHE A 49 17.86 -19.05 -8.82
CA PHE A 49 17.39 -17.82 -9.49
C PHE A 49 15.84 -17.68 -9.49
N PHE A 50 15.12 -18.79 -9.31
CA PHE A 50 13.65 -18.88 -9.26
C PHE A 50 13.08 -19.37 -7.91
N SER A 51 13.92 -19.61 -6.89
CA SER A 51 13.40 -20.08 -5.59
C SER A 51 12.95 -18.91 -4.73
N ASP A 52 11.70 -18.97 -4.27
CA ASP A 52 11.19 -18.05 -3.27
C ASP A 52 11.96 -18.15 -1.94
N PHE A 53 11.99 -17.06 -1.18
CA PHE A 53 12.60 -17.00 0.13
C PHE A 53 11.91 -18.00 1.07
N PHE A 54 12.70 -18.90 1.67
CA PHE A 54 12.19 -20.13 2.31
C PHE A 54 11.18 -19.90 3.45
N LEU A 55 11.25 -18.76 4.15
CA LEU A 55 10.28 -18.46 5.23
C LEU A 55 8.88 -18.13 4.71
N ILE A 56 8.68 -17.93 3.41
CA ILE A 56 7.35 -17.66 2.84
C ILE A 56 6.50 -18.92 2.83
N SER A 57 7.11 -20.08 2.67
CA SER A 57 6.42 -21.37 2.73
C SER A 57 6.13 -21.83 4.15
N GLU A 58 6.71 -21.17 5.16
CA GLU A 58 6.47 -21.52 6.56
C GLU A 58 5.07 -21.09 7.02
N LYS A 59 4.46 -21.92 7.85
CA LYS A 59 3.21 -21.56 8.52
C LYS A 59 3.49 -20.48 9.57
N PRO A 60 2.54 -19.55 9.84
CA PRO A 60 2.71 -18.52 10.86
C PRO A 60 3.11 -19.08 12.23
N GLU A 61 2.60 -20.26 12.61
CA GLU A 61 2.94 -20.92 13.87
C GLU A 61 4.39 -21.42 13.94
N SER A 62 5.01 -21.70 12.79
CA SER A 62 6.38 -22.19 12.67
C SER A 62 7.41 -21.07 12.55
N LEU A 63 6.99 -19.85 12.18
CA LEU A 63 7.91 -18.72 12.02
C LEU A 63 8.79 -18.45 13.25
N PRO A 64 8.27 -18.51 14.49
CA PRO A 64 9.10 -18.27 15.66
C PRO A 64 10.23 -19.29 15.89
N ASN A 65 10.22 -20.44 15.21
CA ASN A 65 11.34 -21.39 15.24
C ASN A 65 12.61 -20.78 14.63
N TRP A 66 12.47 -19.74 13.81
CA TRP A 66 13.58 -19.06 13.16
C TRP A 66 13.97 -17.80 13.91
N VAL A 67 15.28 -17.64 14.16
CA VAL A 67 15.89 -16.46 14.77
C VAL A 67 16.76 -15.77 13.75
N TRP A 68 16.62 -14.45 13.64
CA TRP A 68 17.51 -13.63 12.83
C TRP A 68 18.79 -13.27 13.60
N ASP A 69 19.92 -13.81 13.15
CA ASP A 69 21.24 -13.46 13.66
C ASP A 69 21.73 -12.19 12.95
N TRP A 70 21.76 -11.08 13.69
CA TRP A 70 22.18 -9.77 13.18
C TRP A 70 23.64 -9.71 12.75
N ASN A 71 24.53 -10.40 13.46
CA ASN A 71 25.97 -10.33 13.22
C ASN A 71 26.33 -11.05 11.94
N ASN A 72 25.75 -12.24 11.76
CA ASN A 72 26.04 -13.10 10.62
C ASN A 72 25.07 -12.90 9.46
N ARG A 73 23.97 -12.15 9.68
CA ARG A 73 22.86 -11.95 8.74
C ARG A 73 22.29 -13.27 8.20
N ILE A 74 22.06 -14.21 9.13
CA ILE A 74 21.52 -15.54 8.84
C ILE A 74 20.32 -15.87 9.73
N PHE A 75 19.40 -16.67 9.21
CA PHE A 75 18.39 -17.35 9.98
C PHE A 75 18.94 -18.63 10.60
N LYS A 76 18.75 -18.76 11.91
CA LYS A 76 19.06 -19.97 12.68
C LYS A 76 17.78 -20.63 13.12
N GLU A 77 17.62 -21.90 12.79
CA GLU A 77 16.52 -22.70 13.31
C GLU A 77 16.78 -23.05 14.77
N THR A 78 15.76 -22.92 15.59
CA THR A 78 15.78 -23.22 17.02
C THR A 78 14.81 -24.36 17.29
N LYS A 79 15.10 -25.16 18.32
CA LYS A 79 14.20 -26.25 18.74
C LYS A 79 12.80 -25.70 19.05
N PRO A 80 11.73 -26.31 18.51
CA PRO A 80 10.35 -25.87 18.75
C PRO A 80 9.98 -25.78 20.23
N ASP A 81 10.53 -26.67 21.07
CA ASP A 81 10.26 -26.72 22.52
C ASP A 81 10.70 -25.46 23.28
N LEU A 82 11.53 -24.62 22.66
CA LEU A 82 12.02 -23.36 23.23
C LEU A 82 11.18 -22.15 22.79
N VAL A 83 10.10 -22.37 22.05
CA VAL A 83 9.18 -21.33 21.58
C VAL A 83 7.98 -21.26 22.52
N SER A 84 7.73 -20.09 23.09
CA SER A 84 6.56 -19.87 23.94
C SER A 84 5.27 -19.81 23.12
N GLU A 85 4.16 -20.23 23.73
CA GLU A 85 2.84 -20.11 23.11
C GLU A 85 2.46 -18.64 22.81
N LEU A 86 2.98 -17.71 23.62
CA LEU A 86 2.81 -16.28 23.40
C LEU A 86 3.44 -15.84 22.06
N LEU A 87 4.67 -16.28 21.77
CA LEU A 87 5.34 -15.97 20.50
C LEU A 87 4.59 -16.56 19.30
N ILE A 88 4.07 -17.78 19.44
CA ILE A 88 3.23 -18.42 18.41
C ILE A 88 1.98 -17.58 18.17
N LYS A 89 1.26 -17.18 19.23
CA LYS A 89 0.09 -16.31 19.12
C LYS A 89 0.42 -14.97 18.47
N SER A 90 1.52 -14.33 18.84
CA SER A 90 2.00 -13.08 18.26
C SER A 90 2.35 -13.21 16.77
N ALA A 91 2.98 -14.32 16.37
CA ALA A 91 3.31 -14.58 14.97
C ALA A 91 2.06 -14.79 14.11
N ARG A 92 1.09 -15.57 14.61
CA ARG A 92 -0.21 -15.76 13.93
C ARG A 92 -0.95 -14.44 13.77
N LEU A 93 -1.04 -13.64 14.84
CA LEU A 93 -1.71 -12.34 14.81
C LEU A 93 -1.01 -11.38 13.83
N SER A 94 0.31 -11.28 13.91
CA SER A 94 1.09 -10.36 13.06
C SER A 94 1.01 -10.74 11.58
N SER A 95 1.13 -12.03 11.28
CA SER A 95 0.96 -12.56 9.91
C SER A 95 -0.43 -12.27 9.38
N GLU A 96 -1.46 -12.37 10.21
CA GLU A 96 -2.82 -12.12 9.76
C GLU A 96 -3.17 -10.64 9.62
N LYS A 97 -2.63 -9.77 10.49
CA LYS A 97 -2.69 -8.31 10.28
C LYS A 97 -2.04 -7.94 8.96
N LEU A 98 -0.88 -8.52 8.66
CA LEU A 98 -0.16 -8.30 7.41
C LEU A 98 -1.00 -8.74 6.20
N ARG A 99 -1.63 -9.91 6.25
CA ARG A 99 -2.52 -10.40 5.18
C ARG A 99 -3.65 -9.41 4.90
N VAL A 100 -4.38 -9.00 5.95
CA VAL A 100 -5.52 -8.08 5.82
C VAL A 100 -5.08 -6.71 5.27
N ILE A 101 -3.98 -6.16 5.78
CA ILE A 101 -3.45 -4.87 5.28
C ILE A 101 -3.02 -4.96 3.83
N ASN A 102 -2.33 -6.04 3.44
CA ASN A 102 -1.97 -6.27 2.05
C ASN A 102 -3.20 -6.33 1.14
N SER A 103 -4.27 -7.00 1.57
CA SER A 103 -5.53 -7.04 0.81
C SER A 103 -6.16 -5.65 0.66
N ILE A 104 -6.27 -4.89 1.75
CA ILE A 104 -6.81 -3.53 1.74
C ILE A 104 -5.98 -2.62 0.81
N MET A 105 -4.65 -2.62 0.99
CA MET A 105 -3.73 -1.84 0.16
C MET A 105 -3.88 -2.19 -1.32
N ARG A 106 -3.92 -3.49 -1.65
CA ARG A 106 -4.07 -3.93 -3.04
C ARG A 106 -5.37 -3.40 -3.67
N MET A 107 -6.50 -3.52 -2.96
CA MET A 107 -7.80 -3.05 -3.48
C MET A 107 -7.82 -1.53 -3.66
N ILE A 108 -7.26 -0.79 -2.71
CA ILE A 108 -7.12 0.68 -2.83
C ILE A 108 -6.21 1.03 -4.01
N SER A 109 -5.07 0.36 -4.17
CA SER A 109 -4.16 0.61 -5.29
C SER A 109 -4.81 0.31 -6.64
N VAL A 110 -5.63 -0.75 -6.74
CA VAL A 110 -6.38 -1.07 -7.96
C VAL A 110 -7.39 0.04 -8.27
N ALA A 111 -8.16 0.50 -7.28
CA ALA A 111 -9.12 1.59 -7.50
C ALA A 111 -8.44 2.91 -7.87
N ARG A 112 -7.25 3.17 -7.32
CA ARG A 112 -6.44 4.36 -7.65
C ARG A 112 -5.67 4.21 -8.96
N PHE A 113 -5.69 3.04 -9.61
CA PHE A 113 -4.94 2.80 -10.84
C PHE A 113 -5.41 3.69 -11.99
N GLU A 114 -6.71 4.01 -12.06
CA GLU A 114 -7.22 4.91 -13.09
C GLU A 114 -6.72 6.35 -12.95
N VAL A 115 -6.38 6.77 -11.73
CA VAL A 115 -5.72 8.04 -11.43
C VAL A 115 -4.20 7.92 -11.60
N SER A 116 -3.66 6.75 -11.29
CA SER A 116 -2.25 6.38 -11.42
C SER A 116 -2.03 5.71 -12.77
N THR A 117 -2.05 6.48 -13.85
CA THR A 117 -2.08 6.07 -15.28
C THR A 117 -0.90 5.22 -15.80
N GLY A 118 -0.20 4.49 -14.92
CA GLY A 118 0.79 3.46 -15.28
C GLY A 118 2.13 4.01 -15.78
N VAL A 119 2.27 5.33 -15.91
CA VAL A 119 3.50 6.00 -16.36
C VAL A 119 4.09 6.81 -15.21
N MET A 120 5.37 6.58 -14.87
CA MET A 120 6.08 7.36 -13.86
C MET A 120 6.04 8.87 -14.21
N LEU A 121 5.90 9.72 -13.19
CA LEU A 121 5.90 11.19 -13.27
C LEU A 121 4.66 11.86 -13.90
N GLN A 122 3.56 11.14 -14.13
CA GLN A 122 2.34 11.77 -14.71
C GLN A 122 1.54 12.61 -13.70
N GLU A 123 1.72 12.41 -12.39
CA GLU A 123 1.10 13.24 -11.33
C GLU A 123 1.44 14.74 -11.50
N SER A 124 2.67 15.04 -11.91
CA SER A 124 3.09 16.42 -12.20
C SER A 124 2.42 16.98 -13.45
N VAL A 125 2.17 16.14 -14.46
CA VAL A 125 1.44 16.51 -15.68
C VAL A 125 -0.01 16.82 -15.36
N TYR A 126 -0.71 16.00 -14.56
CA TYR A 126 -2.09 16.28 -14.15
C TYR A 126 -2.20 17.51 -13.25
N THR A 127 -1.22 17.70 -12.37
CA THR A 127 -1.11 18.93 -11.57
C THR A 127 -0.95 20.14 -12.48
N ALA A 128 -0.07 20.08 -13.49
CA ALA A 128 0.15 21.16 -14.45
C ALA A 128 -1.10 21.44 -15.31
N LYS A 129 -1.78 20.39 -15.79
CA LYS A 129 -3.07 20.50 -16.51
C LYS A 129 -4.10 21.25 -15.65
N ARG A 130 -4.28 20.84 -14.40
CA ARG A 130 -5.21 21.48 -13.44
C ARG A 130 -4.83 22.94 -13.19
N MET A 131 -3.54 23.24 -13.01
CA MET A 131 -3.05 24.61 -12.79
C MET A 131 -3.33 25.50 -14.01
N GLN A 132 -2.99 25.05 -15.22
CA GLN A 132 -3.25 25.81 -16.45
C GLN A 132 -4.74 26.06 -16.65
N ALA A 133 -5.59 25.03 -16.51
CA ALA A 133 -7.04 25.19 -16.66
C ALA A 133 -7.65 26.11 -15.58
N SER A 134 -7.15 26.04 -14.34
CA SER A 134 -7.61 26.92 -13.25
C SER A 134 -7.25 28.38 -13.51
N GLU A 135 -6.03 28.63 -14.00
CA GLU A 135 -5.55 29.97 -14.29
C GLU A 135 -6.26 30.58 -15.52
N PHE A 136 -6.44 29.80 -16.59
CA PHE A 136 -7.20 30.21 -17.77
C PHE A 136 -8.64 30.59 -17.40
N LYS A 137 -9.30 29.78 -16.56
CA LYS A 137 -10.63 30.08 -16.00
C LYS A 137 -10.63 31.35 -15.14
N ARG A 138 -9.62 31.53 -14.28
CA ARG A 138 -9.49 32.70 -13.39
C ARG A 138 -9.37 34.00 -14.18
N LEU A 139 -8.74 33.96 -15.36
CA LEU A 139 -8.59 35.09 -16.28
C LEU A 139 -9.80 35.29 -17.21
N GLY A 140 -10.89 34.55 -16.99
CA GLY A 140 -12.13 34.69 -17.76
C GLY A 140 -12.09 34.01 -19.13
N TYR A 141 -11.28 32.96 -19.30
CA TYR A 141 -11.14 32.21 -20.56
C TYR A 141 -10.66 33.07 -21.74
N ASN A 142 -9.75 34.01 -21.48
CA ASN A 142 -9.23 34.91 -22.50
C ASN A 142 -8.39 34.15 -23.56
N GLU A 143 -8.98 33.91 -24.73
CA GLU A 143 -8.36 33.15 -25.82
C GLU A 143 -7.06 33.79 -26.36
N ASP A 144 -6.87 35.11 -26.19
CA ASP A 144 -5.62 35.79 -26.60
C ASP A 144 -4.40 35.25 -25.83
N LEU A 145 -4.62 34.65 -24.66
CA LEU A 145 -3.59 34.07 -23.81
C LEU A 145 -3.44 32.55 -23.97
N ILE A 146 -4.14 31.92 -24.93
CA ILE A 146 -4.18 30.45 -25.04
C ILE A 146 -2.80 29.81 -25.25
N ALA A 147 -1.86 30.55 -25.86
CA ALA A 147 -0.49 30.10 -26.06
C ALA A 147 0.24 29.78 -24.74
N ASP A 148 -0.18 30.39 -23.62
CA ASP A 148 0.38 30.15 -22.29
C ASP A 148 -0.21 28.90 -21.61
N TYR A 149 -1.28 28.32 -22.17
CA TYR A 149 -2.02 27.17 -21.63
C TYR A 149 -2.05 25.97 -22.59
N PRO A 150 -0.88 25.42 -22.96
CA PRO A 150 -0.76 24.38 -24.00
C PRO A 150 -1.60 23.12 -23.71
N TYR A 151 -1.85 22.76 -22.44
CA TYR A 151 -2.70 21.60 -22.15
C TYR A 151 -4.17 21.86 -22.42
N VAL A 152 -4.66 23.09 -22.21
CA VAL A 152 -6.04 23.48 -22.55
C VAL A 152 -6.20 23.46 -24.07
N PHE A 153 -5.23 24.00 -24.80
CA PHE A 153 -5.18 23.96 -26.26
C PHE A 153 -5.22 22.51 -26.79
N GLN A 154 -4.32 21.65 -26.29
CA GLN A 154 -4.25 20.25 -26.71
C GLN A 154 -5.54 19.47 -26.42
N TYR A 155 -6.19 19.73 -25.28
CA TYR A 155 -7.47 19.09 -24.96
C TYR A 155 -8.60 19.59 -25.86
N ALA A 156 -8.64 20.88 -26.17
CA ALA A 156 -9.64 21.45 -27.06
C ALA A 156 -9.53 20.87 -28.48
N ASP A 157 -8.30 20.76 -29.00
CA ASP A 157 -8.01 20.13 -30.29
C ASP A 157 -8.41 18.65 -30.29
N PHE A 158 -8.03 17.90 -29.26
CA PHE A 158 -8.36 16.47 -29.13
C PHE A 158 -9.86 16.19 -29.02
N LEU A 159 -10.60 17.01 -28.27
CA LEU A 159 -12.03 16.84 -28.03
C LEU A 159 -12.91 17.54 -29.08
N GLU A 160 -12.31 18.24 -30.05
CA GLU A 160 -13.00 19.11 -31.00
C GLU A 160 -13.97 20.09 -30.29
N SER A 161 -13.49 20.72 -29.20
CA SER A 161 -14.28 21.57 -28.31
C SER A 161 -13.70 22.96 -28.16
N THR A 162 -14.43 23.88 -27.52
CA THR A 162 -13.88 25.22 -27.22
C THR A 162 -12.83 25.15 -26.11
N PHE A 163 -11.92 26.13 -26.05
CA PHE A 163 -10.93 26.20 -24.96
C PHE A 163 -11.58 26.30 -23.58
N GLN A 164 -12.74 26.96 -23.49
CA GLN A 164 -13.53 27.00 -22.27
C GLN A 164 -14.01 25.60 -21.86
N GLN A 165 -14.61 24.85 -22.80
CA GLN A 165 -15.09 23.48 -22.55
C GLN A 165 -13.94 22.56 -22.14
N ALA A 166 -12.81 22.62 -22.85
CA ALA A 166 -11.61 21.86 -22.52
C ALA A 166 -11.08 22.17 -21.11
N ALA A 167 -11.01 23.45 -20.73
CA ALA A 167 -10.57 23.84 -19.39
C ALA A 167 -11.54 23.35 -18.30
N ASP A 168 -12.85 23.48 -18.51
CA ASP A 168 -13.84 22.99 -17.55
C ASP A 168 -13.83 21.46 -17.44
N GLU A 169 -13.58 20.74 -18.53
CA GLU A 169 -13.46 19.28 -18.53
C GLU A 169 -12.21 18.79 -17.79
N ILE A 170 -11.06 19.44 -18.00
CA ILE A 170 -9.83 19.16 -17.22
C ILE A 170 -10.11 19.34 -15.72
N LEU A 171 -10.78 20.42 -15.34
CA LEU A 171 -11.10 20.71 -13.93
C LEU A 171 -12.12 19.72 -13.36
N LEU A 172 -13.12 19.33 -14.15
CA LEU A 172 -14.12 18.35 -13.76
C LEU A 172 -13.48 16.98 -13.51
N LYS A 173 -12.62 16.53 -14.43
CA LYS A 173 -11.88 15.28 -14.29
C LYS A 173 -10.97 15.32 -13.05
N ALA A 174 -10.22 16.40 -12.86
CA ALA A 174 -9.39 16.57 -11.68
C ALA A 174 -10.19 16.50 -10.37
N LYS A 175 -11.39 17.08 -10.34
CA LYS A 175 -12.28 17.00 -9.17
C LYS A 175 -12.73 15.57 -8.89
N PHE A 176 -13.10 14.80 -9.92
CA PHE A 176 -13.46 13.39 -9.73
C PHE A 176 -12.28 12.55 -9.23
N ASP A 177 -11.07 12.82 -9.73
CA ASP A 177 -9.86 12.14 -9.28
C ASP A 177 -9.54 12.49 -7.81
N ASP A 178 -9.63 13.77 -7.43
CA ASP A 178 -9.46 14.23 -6.04
C ASP A 178 -10.51 13.59 -5.11
N ASP A 179 -11.78 13.52 -5.52
CA ASP A 179 -12.87 12.89 -4.76
C ASP A 179 -12.62 11.38 -4.55
N LEU A 180 -12.15 10.68 -5.58
CA LEU A 180 -11.80 9.25 -5.49
C LEU A 180 -10.60 9.02 -4.55
N LEU A 181 -9.55 9.83 -4.67
CA LEU A 181 -8.39 9.77 -3.78
C LEU A 181 -8.78 10.04 -2.32
N ALA A 182 -9.63 11.04 -2.08
CA ALA A 182 -10.12 11.37 -0.74
C ALA A 182 -10.95 10.23 -0.13
N LYS A 183 -11.90 9.67 -0.90
CA LYS A 183 -12.74 8.53 -0.44
C LYS A 183 -11.89 7.30 -0.11
N THR A 184 -10.97 6.93 -1.00
CA THR A 184 -10.08 5.78 -0.78
C THR A 184 -9.13 6.00 0.38
N GLU A 185 -8.67 7.23 0.61
CA GLU A 185 -7.82 7.55 1.76
C GLU A 185 -8.58 7.48 3.07
N LEU A 186 -9.83 7.95 3.11
CA LEU A 186 -10.69 7.81 4.27
C LEU A 186 -10.91 6.33 4.62
N LEU A 187 -11.19 5.48 3.62
CA LEU A 187 -11.30 4.03 3.82
C LEU A 187 -9.98 3.46 4.35
N ARG A 188 -8.84 3.82 3.75
CA ARG A 188 -7.51 3.39 4.23
C ARG A 188 -7.35 3.68 5.72
N LEU A 189 -7.62 4.91 6.15
CA LEU A 189 -7.46 5.36 7.53
C LEU A 189 -8.39 4.61 8.48
N ILE A 190 -9.68 4.49 8.15
CA ILE A 190 -10.68 3.80 8.98
C ILE A 190 -10.28 2.34 9.21
N TYR A 191 -9.96 1.61 8.14
CA TYR A 191 -9.70 0.18 8.23
C TYR A 191 -8.30 -0.14 8.76
N PHE A 192 -7.31 0.72 8.49
CA PHE A 192 -6.00 0.60 9.15
C PHE A 192 -6.13 0.79 10.66
N ASP A 193 -6.92 1.77 11.14
CA ASP A 193 -7.16 1.95 12.57
C ASP A 193 -7.87 0.74 13.20
N LYS A 194 -8.87 0.17 12.51
CA LYS A 194 -9.53 -1.08 12.95
C LYS A 194 -8.52 -2.24 13.07
N VAL A 195 -7.66 -2.47 12.08
CA VAL A 195 -6.62 -3.53 12.13
C VAL A 195 -5.59 -3.25 13.22
N LYS A 196 -5.21 -1.99 13.41
CA LYS A 196 -4.28 -1.59 14.48
C LYS A 196 -4.82 -1.99 15.85
N LYS A 197 -6.09 -1.67 16.12
CA LYS A 197 -6.78 -1.95 17.39
C LYS A 197 -7.13 -3.42 17.61
N ALA A 198 -7.16 -4.23 16.55
CA ALA A 198 -7.48 -5.66 16.68
C ALA A 198 -6.41 -6.39 17.52
N ASP A 199 -6.85 -7.11 18.54
CA ASP A 199 -6.01 -7.88 19.48
C ASP A 199 -6.05 -9.39 19.21
N SER A 200 -6.93 -9.83 18.30
CA SER A 200 -7.16 -11.24 18.02
C SER A 200 -7.47 -11.50 16.55
N ILE A 201 -7.08 -12.68 16.08
CA ILE A 201 -7.28 -13.12 14.69
C ILE A 201 -8.77 -13.12 14.31
N LYS A 202 -9.65 -13.44 15.26
CA LYS A 202 -11.10 -13.49 15.04
C LYS A 202 -11.70 -12.13 14.65
N GLN A 203 -11.07 -11.03 15.03
CA GLN A 203 -11.52 -9.67 14.68
C GLN A 203 -11.08 -9.26 13.27
N LEU A 204 -10.01 -9.85 12.73
CA LEU A 204 -9.38 -9.41 11.49
C LEU A 204 -10.21 -9.73 10.24
N GLN A 205 -10.79 -10.93 10.15
CA GLN A 205 -11.61 -11.30 8.99
C GLN A 205 -12.88 -10.44 8.86
N PRO A 206 -13.67 -10.21 9.92
CA PRO A 206 -14.80 -9.28 9.86
C PRO A 206 -14.44 -7.86 9.43
N ILE A 207 -13.26 -7.37 9.79
CA ILE A 207 -12.77 -6.04 9.35
C ILE A 207 -12.55 -6.03 7.83
N LEU A 208 -11.95 -7.09 7.29
CA LEU A 208 -11.73 -7.22 5.84
C LEU A 208 -13.05 -7.38 5.09
N ASP A 209 -13.98 -8.18 5.59
CA ASP A 209 -15.30 -8.38 4.97
C ASP A 209 -16.11 -7.08 4.94
N ASP A 210 -16.08 -6.31 6.03
CA ASP A 210 -16.69 -4.99 6.09
C ASP A 210 -16.04 -4.01 5.09
N PHE A 211 -14.71 -4.01 4.98
CA PHE A 211 -14.00 -3.21 3.99
C PHE A 211 -14.42 -3.56 2.56
N ILE A 212 -14.48 -4.84 2.23
CA ILE A 212 -14.88 -5.32 0.91
C ILE A 212 -16.31 -4.87 0.61
N ARG A 213 -17.25 -5.07 1.53
CA ARG A 213 -18.64 -4.64 1.38
C ARG A 213 -18.77 -3.15 1.13
N VAL A 214 -18.11 -2.32 1.96
CA VAL A 214 -18.15 -0.86 1.85
C VAL A 214 -17.49 -0.40 0.55
N SER A 215 -16.39 -1.03 0.14
CA SER A 215 -15.72 -0.75 -1.12
C SER A 215 -16.60 -1.01 -2.35
N PHE A 216 -17.39 -2.08 -2.32
CA PHE A 216 -18.36 -2.39 -3.39
C PHE A 216 -19.57 -1.45 -3.42
N THR A 217 -19.96 -0.87 -2.28
CA THR A 217 -21.12 0.04 -2.19
C THR A 217 -20.78 1.51 -2.40
N ASN A 218 -19.55 1.95 -2.08
CA ASN A 218 -19.15 3.36 -2.02
C ASN A 218 -18.13 3.82 -3.08
N ALA A 219 -18.09 3.19 -4.27
CA ALA A 219 -17.31 3.64 -5.44
C ALA A 219 -15.84 3.16 -5.58
N LEU A 220 -15.60 1.85 -5.58
CA LEU A 220 -14.40 1.25 -6.22
C LEU A 220 -14.73 0.40 -7.47
N VAL A 221 -15.91 0.63 -8.07
CA VAL A 221 -16.31 0.16 -9.41
C VAL A 221 -16.77 1.38 -10.20
#